data_AF-A0A154BRC5-F1
#
_entry.id   AF-A0A154BRC5-F1
#
_cell.length_a   1.000
_cell.length_b   1.000
_cell.length_c   1.000
_cell.angle_alpha   90.00
_cell.angle_beta   90.00
_cell.angle_gamma   90.00
#
_symmetry.space_group_name_H-M   'P 1'
#
loop_
_entity.id
_entity.type
_entity.pdbx_description
1 polymer ?
#
loop_
_entity_poly.entity_id
_entity_poly.type
_entity_poly.pdbx_seq_one_letter_code
_entity_poly.pdbx_strand_id
1 'polypeptide(L)'
;MIISGKQIQDALKVYADQNQKAKPAARSQQSVSKRDEVVLSPKAQEFSQLLQKLKAMPEVREEKVAELTARIEAGEYAVDAKDIVEKMLGRTLVDRLR
;
A
#
# COMPACT_ATOMS: atom_id res chain seq x y z
N MET A 1 -6.30 24.44 6.11
CA MET A 1 -6.02 25.08 4.82
C MET A 1 -5.83 23.96 3.80
N ILE A 2 -6.82 23.67 2.96
CA ILE A 2 -6.79 22.53 2.02
C ILE A 2 -6.59 23.11 0.62
N ILE A 3 -5.41 22.89 0.04
CA ILE A 3 -5.12 23.33 -1.33
C ILE A 3 -5.70 22.27 -2.28
N SER A 4 -6.64 22.67 -3.12
CA SER A 4 -7.35 21.76 -4.03
C SER A 4 -6.44 21.37 -5.21
N GLY A 5 -6.39 20.09 -5.55
CA GLY A 5 -5.56 19.55 -6.64
C GLY A 5 -5.78 20.20 -8.01
N LYS A 6 -6.89 20.92 -8.19
CA LYS A 6 -7.16 21.72 -9.40
C LYS A 6 -6.25 22.96 -9.49
N GLN A 7 -5.93 23.60 -8.36
CA GLN A 7 -5.04 24.76 -8.31
C GLN A 7 -3.60 24.39 -8.70
N ILE A 8 -3.20 23.14 -8.40
CA ILE A 8 -1.89 22.60 -8.77
C ILE A 8 -1.81 22.35 -10.28
N GLN A 9 -2.91 21.91 -10.91
CA GLN A 9 -2.97 21.69 -12.36
C GLN A 9 -2.92 22.99 -13.16
N ASP A 10 -3.58 24.04 -12.67
CA ASP A 10 -3.56 25.36 -13.33
C ASP A 10 -2.16 26.00 -13.25
N ALA A 11 -1.47 25.86 -12.11
CA ALA A 11 -0.07 26.28 -11.97
C ALA A 11 0.88 25.52 -12.92
N LEU A 12 0.68 24.21 -13.09
CA LEU A 12 1.45 23.38 -14.02
C LEU A 12 1.26 23.79 -15.48
N LYS A 13 0.03 24.16 -15.88
CA LYS A 13 -0.25 24.62 -17.25
C LYS A 13 0.44 25.94 -17.58
N VAL A 14 0.39 26.91 -16.68
CA VAL A 14 1.04 28.23 -16.89
C VAL A 14 2.56 28.07 -17.00
N TYR A 15 3.13 27.15 -16.24
CA TYR A 15 4.57 26.86 -16.28
C TYR A 15 4.97 26.14 -17.58
N ALA A 16 4.13 25.24 -18.09
CA ALA A 16 4.36 24.54 -19.35
C ALA A 16 4.27 25.47 -20.56
N ASP A 17 3.32 26.41 -20.56
CA ASP A 17 3.09 27.33 -21.68
C ASP A 17 4.16 28.44 -21.75
N GLN A 18 4.73 28.83 -20.59
CA GLN A 18 5.89 29.75 -20.54
C GLN A 18 7.14 29.19 -21.23
N ASN A 19 7.29 27.86 -21.30
CA ASN A 19 8.50 27.23 -21.81
C ASN A 19 8.48 26.97 -23.33
N GLN A 20 7.38 27.29 -24.03
CA GLN A 20 7.23 27.04 -25.47
C GLN A 20 7.49 28.27 -26.37
N LYS A 21 7.60 29.49 -25.83
CA LYS A 21 7.70 30.71 -26.65
C LYS A 21 9.08 31.40 -26.75
N ALA A 22 10.15 30.80 -26.24
CA ALA A 22 11.49 31.39 -26.37
C ALA A 22 12.47 30.47 -27.11
N LYS A 23 12.55 30.62 -28.44
CA LYS A 23 13.76 30.33 -29.21
C LYS A 23 14.31 31.66 -29.73
N PRO A 24 15.59 31.92 -29.51
CA PRO A 24 16.51 31.79 -30.64
C PRO A 24 17.82 31.05 -30.31
N ALA A 25 18.39 30.53 -31.40
CA ALA A 25 19.77 30.20 -31.73
C ALA A 25 20.88 30.11 -30.65
N ALA A 26 21.80 29.19 -30.99
CA ALA A 26 23.22 29.16 -30.64
C ALA A 26 23.60 28.50 -29.29
N ARG A 27 24.08 27.26 -29.46
CA ARG A 27 25.38 26.79 -28.95
C ARG A 27 25.63 27.05 -27.46
N SER A 28 25.27 26.08 -26.64
CA SER A 28 25.97 25.82 -25.39
C SER A 28 25.88 24.34 -25.07
N GLN A 29 26.93 23.84 -24.41
CA GLN A 29 27.20 22.44 -24.20
C GLN A 29 25.97 21.66 -23.75
N GLN A 30 25.88 20.44 -24.28
CA GLN A 30 25.00 19.37 -23.84
C GLN A 30 25.29 19.05 -22.37
N SER A 31 24.79 19.88 -21.45
CA SER A 31 24.59 19.47 -20.07
C SER A 31 23.46 18.46 -20.11
N VAL A 32 23.84 17.18 -20.12
CA VAL A 32 22.92 16.09 -19.84
C VAL A 32 22.27 16.44 -18.51
N SER A 33 21.03 16.94 -18.56
CA SER A 33 20.22 17.17 -17.37
C SER A 33 20.14 15.83 -16.68
N LYS A 34 20.90 15.69 -15.59
CA LYS A 34 20.86 14.50 -14.75
C LYS A 34 19.42 14.42 -14.25
N ARG A 35 18.63 13.52 -14.86
CA ARG A 35 17.27 13.27 -14.41
C ARG A 35 17.39 12.75 -12.99
N ASP A 36 16.65 13.33 -12.07
CA ASP A 36 16.59 12.82 -10.72
C ASP A 36 16.16 11.35 -10.79
N GLU A 37 17.02 10.46 -10.31
CA GLU A 37 16.81 9.02 -10.33
C GLU A 37 16.41 8.57 -8.92
N VAL A 38 15.28 7.89 -8.82
CA VAL A 38 14.82 7.30 -7.57
C VAL A 38 15.28 5.84 -7.53
N VAL A 39 16.40 5.60 -6.85
CA VAL A 39 16.91 4.24 -6.61
C VAL A 39 16.35 3.73 -5.29
N LEU A 40 15.43 2.76 -5.37
CA LEU A 40 14.92 2.06 -4.19
C LEU A 40 16.04 1.23 -3.56
N SER A 41 16.14 1.27 -2.23
CA SER A 41 17.06 0.41 -1.51
C SER A 41 16.71 -1.07 -1.75
N PRO A 42 17.69 -1.99 -1.70
CA PRO A 42 17.43 -3.42 -1.89
C PRO A 42 16.33 -3.96 -0.95
N LYS A 43 16.35 -3.53 0.32
CA LYS A 43 15.31 -3.88 1.31
C LYS A 43 13.91 -3.39 0.92
N ALA A 44 13.80 -2.20 0.33
CA ALA A 44 12.52 -1.67 -0.11
C ALA A 44 11.96 -2.46 -1.30
N GLN A 45 12.83 -2.92 -2.20
CA GLN A 45 12.45 -3.78 -3.32
C GLN A 45 11.95 -5.14 -2.82
N GLU A 46 12.70 -5.78 -1.91
CA GLU A 46 12.31 -7.05 -1.27
C GLU A 46 10.96 -6.90 -0.56
N PHE A 47 10.80 -5.86 0.27
CA PHE A 47 9.54 -5.62 0.98
C PHE A 47 8.36 -5.43 0.03
N SER A 48 8.54 -4.69 -1.07
CA SER A 48 7.50 -4.51 -2.09
C SER A 48 7.08 -5.84 -2.72
N GLN A 49 8.04 -6.71 -3.05
CA GLN A 49 7.76 -8.03 -3.60
C GLN A 49 7.01 -8.91 -2.60
N LEU A 50 7.39 -8.90 -1.32
CA LEU A 50 6.68 -9.63 -0.27
C LEU A 50 5.25 -9.10 -0.10
N LEU A 51 5.07 -7.78 -0.07
CA LEU A 51 3.76 -7.16 0.05
C LEU A 51 2.85 -7.50 -1.14
N GLN A 52 3.39 -7.53 -2.36
CA GLN A 52 2.65 -7.95 -3.54
C GLN A 52 2.20 -9.41 -3.43
N LYS A 53 3.09 -10.30 -2.99
CA LYS A 53 2.75 -11.71 -2.75
C LYS A 53 1.65 -11.87 -1.71
N LEU A 54 1.76 -11.16 -0.58
CA LEU A 54 0.74 -11.15 0.48
C LEU A 54 -0.62 -10.65 -0.02
N LYS A 55 -0.64 -9.61 -0.86
CA LYS A 55 -1.88 -9.08 -1.46
C LYS A 55 -2.50 -10.02 -2.49
N ALA A 56 -1.69 -10.84 -3.16
CA ALA A 56 -2.15 -11.84 -4.12
C ALA A 56 -2.64 -13.13 -3.45
N MET A 57 -2.42 -13.31 -2.15
CA MET A 57 -2.95 -14.45 -1.42
C MET A 57 -4.48 -14.37 -1.34
N PRO A 58 -5.16 -15.52 -1.35
CA PRO A 58 -6.60 -15.55 -1.20
C PRO A 58 -7.01 -14.98 0.17
N GLU A 59 -8.07 -14.19 0.17
CA GLU A 59 -8.63 -13.61 1.40
C GLU A 59 -9.14 -14.71 2.35
N VAL A 60 -9.66 -15.79 1.78
CA VAL A 60 -10.17 -16.96 2.50
C VAL A 60 -9.21 -18.14 2.34
N ARG A 61 -8.88 -18.78 3.47
CA ARG A 61 -8.12 -20.04 3.48
C ARG A 61 -9.09 -21.22 3.49
N GLU A 62 -9.56 -21.60 2.31
CA GLU A 62 -10.58 -22.64 2.12
C GLU A 62 -10.25 -23.96 2.83
N GLU A 63 -8.99 -24.41 2.75
CA GLU A 63 -8.53 -25.63 3.43
C GLU A 63 -8.79 -25.58 4.95
N LYS A 64 -8.48 -24.44 5.59
CA LYS A 64 -8.71 -24.25 7.02
C LYS A 64 -10.19 -24.20 7.36
N VAL A 65 -11.01 -23.61 6.49
CA VAL A 65 -12.47 -23.58 6.68
C VAL A 65 -13.02 -25.00 6.60
N ALA A 66 -12.63 -25.77 5.58
CA ALA A 66 -13.06 -27.15 5.41
C ALA A 66 -12.67 -28.03 6.61
N GLU A 67 -11.43 -27.93 7.08
CA GLU A 67 -10.96 -28.67 8.27
C GLU A 67 -11.79 -28.36 9.51
N LEU A 68 -12.03 -27.07 9.78
CA LEU A 68 -12.81 -26.64 10.95
C LEU A 68 -14.27 -27.06 10.84
N THR A 69 -14.89 -26.92 9.67
CA THR A 69 -16.26 -27.37 9.41
C THR A 69 -16.40 -28.86 9.67
N ALA A 70 -15.50 -29.69 9.13
CA ALA A 70 -15.54 -31.13 9.34
C ALA A 70 -15.43 -31.51 10.83
N ARG A 71 -14.54 -30.84 11.59
CA ARG A 71 -14.40 -31.06 13.03
C ARG A 71 -15.65 -30.65 13.82
N ILE A 72 -16.34 -29.60 13.38
CA ILE A 72 -17.60 -29.15 13.99
C ILE A 72 -18.70 -30.18 13.72
N GLU A 73 -18.84 -30.64 12.47
CA GLU A 73 -19.83 -31.66 12.08
C GLU A 73 -19.61 -33.01 12.79
N ALA A 74 -18.35 -33.39 13.02
CA ALA A 74 -17.98 -34.58 13.78
C ALA A 74 -18.22 -34.44 15.30
N GLY A 75 -18.52 -33.24 15.80
CA GLY A 75 -18.65 -32.97 17.24
C GLY A 75 -17.32 -32.95 17.99
N GLU A 76 -16.20 -32.96 17.29
CA GLU A 76 -14.83 -32.96 17.85
C GLU A 76 -14.26 -31.54 18.06
N TYR A 77 -15.04 -30.52 17.69
CA TYR A 77 -14.68 -29.14 17.91
C TYR A 77 -14.97 -28.72 19.36
N ALA A 78 -13.98 -28.91 20.24
CA ALA A 78 -14.00 -28.42 21.62
C ALA A 78 -13.14 -27.16 21.76
N VAL A 79 -13.69 -26.11 22.37
CA VAL A 79 -13.00 -24.85 22.67
C VAL A 79 -13.05 -24.62 24.18
N ASP A 80 -11.93 -24.25 24.77
CA ASP A 80 -11.86 -23.91 26.20
C ASP A 80 -12.55 -22.55 26.44
N ALA A 81 -13.33 -22.44 27.53
CA ALA A 81 -13.98 -21.19 27.92
C ALA A 81 -12.97 -20.05 28.15
N LYS A 82 -11.78 -20.36 28.64
CA LYS A 82 -10.68 -19.41 28.82
C LYS A 82 -10.23 -18.81 27.49
N ASP A 83 -10.12 -19.62 26.44
CA ASP A 83 -9.72 -19.16 25.11
C ASP A 83 -10.75 -18.17 24.54
N ILE A 84 -12.04 -18.44 24.76
CA ILE A 84 -13.14 -17.53 24.37
C ILE A 84 -12.97 -16.17 25.05
N VAL A 85 -12.80 -16.17 26.38
CA VAL A 85 -12.66 -14.94 27.17
C VAL A 85 -11.41 -14.16 26.75
N GLU A 86 -10.29 -14.83 26.52
CA GLU A 86 -9.06 -14.19 26.05
C GLU A 86 -9.28 -13.46 24.71
N LYS A 87 -9.97 -14.09 23.75
CA LYS A 87 -10.28 -13.46 22.46
C LYS A 87 -11.25 -12.29 22.61
N MET A 88 -12.26 -12.40 23.46
CA MET A 88 -13.22 -11.31 23.72
C MET A 88 -12.54 -10.09 24.34
N LEU A 89 -11.74 -10.28 25.40
CA LEU A 89 -11.03 -9.18 26.06
C LEU A 89 -9.96 -8.59 25.14
N GLY A 90 -9.17 -9.43 24.48
CA GLY A 90 -8.17 -8.97 23.51
C GLY A 90 -8.77 -8.10 22.42
N ARG A 91 -9.94 -8.49 21.89
CA ARG A 91 -10.66 -7.69 20.89
C ARG A 91 -11.13 -6.35 21.45
N THR A 92 -11.74 -6.36 22.63
CA THR A 92 -12.25 -5.15 23.30
C THR A 92 -11.14 -4.14 23.58
N LEU A 93 -9.94 -4.61 23.96
CA LEU A 93 -8.78 -3.76 24.19
C LEU A 93 -8.30 -3.09 22.90
N VAL A 94 -8.19 -3.84 21.80
CA VAL A 94 -7.78 -3.29 20.49
C VAL A 94 -8.78 -2.26 19.98
N ASP A 95 -10.07 -2.52 20.13
CA ASP A 95 -11.12 -1.62 19.65
C ASP A 95 -11.16 -0.29 20.44
N ARG A 96 -10.74 -0.27 21.72
CA ARG A 96 -10.62 0.95 22.53
C ARG A 96 -9.35 1.78 22.21
N LEU A 97 -8.33 1.14 21.65
CA LEU A 97 -7.05 1.79 21.33
C LEU A 97 -7.02 2.42 19.93
N ARG A 98 -8.08 2.24 19.13
CA ARG A 98 -8.31 2.95 17.88
C ARG A 98 -9.13 4.21 18.10
#